data_AF-A0A7Y2G067-F1
#
_entry.id   AF-A0A7Y2G067-F1
#
_cell.length_a   1.000
_cell.length_b   1.000
_cell.length_c   1.000
_cell.angle_alpha   90.00
_cell.angle_beta   90.00
_cell.angle_gamma   90.00
#
_symmetry.space_group_name_H-M   'P 1'
#
loop_
_entity.id
_entity.type
_entity.pdbx_description
1 polymer ?
#
loop_
_entity_poly.entity_id
_entity_poly.type
_entity_poly.pdbx_seq_one_letter_code
_entity_poly.pdbx_strand_id
1 'polypeptide(L)' 'EQGFEALNYDQWEICQAACEKGQKQGIAVYQFAKEALIRKYGLAFYEELDAAASYFLENHSPSS' A
#
# COMPACT_ATOMS: atom_id res chain seq x y z
N GLU A 1 -12.87 4.15 24.30
CA GLU A 1 -11.45 4.01 23.93
C GLU A 1 -11.34 4.21 22.43
N GLN A 2 -10.43 5.06 21.96
CA GLN A 2 -10.16 5.21 20.52
C GLN A 2 -9.30 4.01 20.12
N GLY A 3 -9.94 2.96 19.58
CA GLY A 3 -9.25 1.74 19.16
C GLY A 3 -8.31 2.05 18.01
N PHE A 4 -7.01 1.90 18.23
CA PHE A 4 -6.02 1.92 17.16
C PHE A 4 -6.07 0.58 16.42
N GLU A 5 -6.13 0.64 15.09
CA GLU A 5 -6.06 -0.55 14.24
C GLU A 5 -4.71 -0.58 13.51
N ALA A 6 -3.98 -1.68 13.66
CA ALA A 6 -2.73 -1.92 12.94
C ALA A 6 -2.98 -2.81 11.72
N LEU A 7 -2.41 -2.41 10.58
CA LEU A 7 -2.31 -3.23 9.38
C LEU A 7 -0.93 -3.87 9.34
N ASN A 8 -0.88 -5.20 9.45
CA ASN A 8 0.36 -5.97 9.39
C ASN A 8 0.52 -6.59 8.00
N TYR A 9 1.72 -6.49 7.43
CA TYR A 9 2.11 -7.16 6.19
C TYR A 9 3.22 -8.16 6.47
N ASP A 10 2.95 -9.43 6.21
CA ASP A 10 3.89 -10.52 6.43
C ASP A 10 4.85 -10.68 5.24
N GLN A 11 6.15 -10.77 5.51
CA GLN A 11 7.19 -11.01 4.52
C GLN A 11 7.71 -12.44 4.64
N TRP A 12 7.23 -13.33 3.76
CA TRP A 12 7.64 -14.73 3.71
C TRP A 12 8.45 -15.01 2.44
N GLU A 13 9.32 -16.03 2.44
CA GLU A 13 10.14 -16.33 1.24
C GLU A 13 9.30 -16.55 -0.03
N ILE A 14 8.10 -17.13 0.12
CA ILE A 14 7.18 -17.36 -1.00
C ILE A 14 6.69 -16.06 -1.68
N CYS A 15 6.74 -14.91 -0.99
CA CYS A 15 6.29 -13.64 -1.53
C CYS A 15 7.39 -12.91 -2.34
N GLN A 16 8.62 -13.44 -2.35
CA GLN A 16 9.75 -12.81 -3.02
C GLN A 16 9.49 -12.54 -4.51
N ALA A 17 8.93 -13.52 -5.23
CA ALA A 17 8.59 -13.34 -6.65
C ALA A 17 7.54 -12.23 -6.89
N ALA A 18 6.58 -12.08 -5.96
CA ALA A 18 5.57 -11.02 -6.04
C ALA A 18 6.19 -9.64 -5.75
N CYS A 19 7.06 -9.55 -4.74
CA CYS A 19 7.81 -8.34 -4.41
C CYS A 19 8.70 -7.87 -5.57
N GLU A 20 9.47 -8.78 -6.18
CA GLU A 20 10.33 -8.47 -7.32
C GLU A 20 9.52 -7.97 -8.53
N LYS A 21 8.37 -8.59 -8.80
CA LYS A 21 7.47 -8.15 -9.86
C LYS A 21 6.87 -6.78 -9.56
N GLY A 22 6.41 -6.56 -8.32
CA GLY A 22 5.86 -5.28 -7.89
C GLY A 22 6.88 -4.15 -8.03
N GLN A 23 8.12 -4.37 -7.60
CA GLN A 23 9.20 -3.41 -7.74
C GLN A 23 9.50 -3.07 -9.22
N LYS A 24 9.56 -4.09 -10.10
CA LYS A 24 9.76 -3.87 -11.54
C LYS A 24 8.64 -3.07 -12.20
N GLN A 25 7.42 -3.20 -11.69
CA GLN A 25 6.23 -2.52 -12.21
C GLN A 25 5.93 -1.19 -11.50
N GLY A 26 6.71 -0.82 -10.48
CA GLY A 26 6.45 0.37 -9.67
C GLY A 26 5.17 0.30 -8.84
N ILE A 27 4.73 -0.91 -8.48
CA ILE A 27 3.49 -1.14 -7.71
C ILE A 27 3.81 -1.16 -6.22
N ALA A 28 3.15 -0.30 -5.45
CA ALA A 28 3.26 -0.27 -4.00
C ALA A 28 2.40 -1.36 -3.32
N VAL A 29 2.79 -1.75 -2.10
CA VAL A 29 2.11 -2.84 -1.35
C VAL A 29 0.62 -2.55 -1.14
N TYR A 30 0.25 -1.30 -0.82
CA TYR A 30 -1.16 -0.95 -0.62
C TYR A 30 -2.00 -1.05 -1.91
N GLN A 31 -1.38 -0.80 -3.07
CA GLN A 31 -2.04 -0.94 -4.38
C GLN A 31 -2.25 -2.42 -4.72
N PHE A 32 -1.29 -3.28 -4.39
CA PHE A 32 -1.46 -4.73 -4.49
C PHE A 32 -2.63 -5.21 -3.61
N ALA A 33 -2.81 -4.62 -2.43
CA ALA A 33 -3.89 -4.96 -1.50
C ALA A 33 -5.23 -4.25 -1.77
N LYS A 34 -5.38 -3.52 -2.90
CA LYS A 34 -6.56 -2.67 -3.20
C LYS A 34 -7.90 -3.33 -2.91
N GLU A 35 -8.13 -4.52 -3.47
CA GLU A 35 -9.42 -5.22 -3.30
C GLU A 35 -9.69 -5.59 -1.85
N ALA A 36 -8.66 -6.03 -1.12
CA ALA A 36 -8.78 -6.40 0.29
C ALA A 36 -9.05 -5.18 1.18
N LEU A 37 -8.38 -4.06 0.91
CA LEU A 37 -8.57 -2.79 1.62
C LEU A 37 -9.97 -2.21 1.36
N ILE A 38 -10.43 -2.19 0.11
CA ILE A 38 -11.77 -1.71 -0.23
C ILE A 38 -12.84 -2.60 0.43
N ARG A 39 -12.65 -3.93 0.42
CA ARG A 39 -13.60 -4.86 1.07
C ARG A 39 -13.71 -4.63 2.57
N LYS A 40 -12.61 -4.26 3.24
CA LYS A 40 -12.58 -4.08 4.70
C LYS A 40 -12.98 -2.68 5.16
N TYR A 41 -12.49 -1.64 4.47
CA TYR A 41 -12.58 -0.24 4.90
C TYR A 41 -13.43 0.64 3.97
N GLY A 42 -13.82 0.13 2.80
CA GLY A 42 -14.60 0.86 1.81
C GLY A 42 -13.74 1.62 0.79
N LEU A 43 -14.41 2.07 -0.28
CA LEU A 43 -13.76 2.77 -1.40
C LEU A 43 -13.18 4.12 -0.97
N ALA A 44 -13.94 4.91 -0.19
CA ALA A 44 -13.51 6.24 0.25
C ALA A 44 -12.18 6.19 1.03
N PHE A 45 -12.03 5.21 1.93
CA PHE A 45 -10.78 4.99 2.65
C PHE A 45 -9.61 4.70 1.71
N TYR A 46 -9.82 3.85 0.71
CA TYR A 46 -8.77 3.51 -0.25
C TYR A 46 -8.34 4.72 -1.08
N GLU A 47 -9.29 5.57 -1.50
CA GLU A 47 -9.01 6.79 -2.24
C GLU A 47 -8.19 7.80 -1.41
N GLU A 48 -8.51 7.96 -0.12
CA GLU A 48 -7.74 8.80 0.80
C GLU A 48 -6.31 8.26 0.99
N LEU A 49 -6.16 6.95 1.15
CA LEU A 49 -4.85 6.30 1.26
C LEU A 49 -4.00 6.48 -0.02
N ASP A 50 -4.61 6.31 -1.19
CA ASP A 50 -3.95 6.46 -2.49
C ASP A 50 -3.50 7.91 -2.72
N ALA A 51 -4.33 8.89 -2.34
CA ALA A 51 -3.97 10.31 -2.37
C ALA A 51 -2.81 10.63 -1.41
N ALA A 52 -2.86 10.14 -0.17
CA ALA A 52 -1.80 10.36 0.81
C ALA A 52 -0.47 9.72 0.38
N ALA A 53 -0.52 8.50 -0.17
CA ALA A 53 0.64 7.82 -0.70
C ALA A 53 1.23 8.56 -1.92
N SER A 54 0.38 9.06 -2.82
CA SER A 54 0.83 9.83 -3.99
C SER A 54 1.54 11.10 -3.57
N TYR A 55 0.95 11.88 -2.66
CA TYR A 55 1.59 13.06 -2.08
C TYR A 55 2.93 12.72 -1.41
N PHE A 56 2.99 11.61 -0.66
CA PHE A 56 4.23 11.18 -0.02
C PHE A 56 5.33 10.86 -1.04
N LEU A 57 5.00 10.10 -2.09
CA LEU A 57 5.92 9.67 -3.13
C LEU A 57 6.43 10.81 -4.02
N GLU A 58 5.59 11.80 -4.30
CA GLU A 58 5.97 13.01 -5.04
C GLU A 58 6.98 13.84 -4.24
N ASN A 59 6.75 14.03 -2.95
CA ASN A 59 7.57 14.91 -2.10
C ASN A 59 8.83 14.24 -1.50
N HIS A 60 8.94 12.91 -1.59
CA HIS A 60 10.08 12.15 -1.06
C HIS A 60 10.75 11.27 -2.12
N SER A 61 10.47 11.50 -3.40
CA SER A 61 11.22 10.84 -4.48
C SER A 61 12.68 11.31 -4.46
N PRO A 62 13.66 10.40 -4.68
CA PRO A 62 15.10 10.71 -4.63
C PRO A 62 15.61 11.58 -5.79
N SER A 63 14.72 12.26 -6.52
CA SER A 63 15.01 13.16 -7.63
C SER A 63 14.53 14.61 -7.39
N SER A 64 14.37 15.02 -6.14
CA SER A 64 14.27 16.44 -5.73
C SER A 64 15.52 16.88 -4.98
#